data_AF-W4V0Q8-F1
#
_entry.id   AF-W4V0Q8-F1
#
_cell.length_a   1.000
_cell.length_b   1.000
_cell.length_c   1.000
_cell.angle_alpha   90.00
_cell.angle_beta   90.00
_cell.angle_gamma   90.00
#
_symmetry.space_group_name_H-M   'P 1'
#
loop_
_entity.id
_entity.type
_entity.pdbx_description
1 polymer ?
#
loop_
_entity_poly.entity_id
_entity_poly.type
_entity_poly.pdbx_seq_one_letter_code
_entity_poly.pdbx_strand_id
1 'polypeptide(L)'
;MSVDRWAKLFGWGRSRTRYFFRKMIKNGFIEKIPNPYTTHIRILDYDLLVGKSRCQAQRNEAEGTTFEAFWEKFHETTQKPKVNIGFARREWKKLSANERRLSLIRIDDYYDNLTNTNFCLQASRYLSNKAFLDEYDY
;
A
#
# COMPACT_ATOMS: atom_id res chain seq x y z
N MET A 1 -15.41 -25.36 8.89
CA MET A 1 -16.01 -25.36 10.25
C MET A 1 -17.53 -25.58 10.18
N SER A 2 -18.13 -26.43 11.03
CA SER A 2 -19.59 -26.64 11.03
C SER A 2 -20.35 -25.53 11.78
N VAL A 3 -21.63 -25.34 11.47
CA VAL A 3 -22.49 -24.32 12.13
C VAL A 3 -22.57 -24.56 13.64
N ASP A 4 -22.49 -25.81 14.09
CA ASP A 4 -22.46 -26.18 15.51
C ASP A 4 -21.24 -25.62 16.25
N ARG A 5 -20.06 -25.66 15.61
CA ARG A 5 -18.84 -25.10 16.20
C ARG A 5 -18.92 -23.57 16.26
N TRP A 6 -19.47 -22.93 15.24
CA TRP A 6 -19.72 -21.48 15.27
C TRP A 6 -20.75 -21.07 16.31
N ALA A 7 -21.82 -21.85 16.50
CA ALA A 7 -22.83 -21.64 17.53
C ALA A 7 -22.20 -21.71 18.94
N LYS A 8 -21.33 -22.69 19.18
CA LYS A 8 -20.55 -22.77 20.44
C LYS A 8 -19.60 -21.59 20.62
N LEU A 9 -18.86 -21.20 19.58
CA LEU A 9 -17.90 -20.10 19.63
C LEU A 9 -18.55 -18.75 19.96
N PHE A 10 -19.74 -18.49 19.41
CA PHE A 10 -20.48 -17.24 19.64
C PHE A 10 -21.41 -17.29 20.88
N GLY A 11 -21.57 -18.46 21.51
CA GLY A 11 -22.59 -18.64 22.56
C GLY A 11 -24.03 -18.47 22.04
N TRP A 12 -24.26 -18.71 20.74
CA TRP A 12 -25.55 -18.48 20.08
C TRP A 12 -26.28 -19.80 19.80
N GLY A 13 -27.62 -19.74 19.79
CA GLY A 13 -28.43 -20.84 19.28
C GLY A 13 -28.18 -21.09 17.78
N ARG A 14 -28.22 -22.36 17.35
CA ARG A 14 -27.95 -22.79 15.96
C ARG A 14 -28.73 -21.99 14.91
N SER A 15 -30.00 -21.70 15.18
CA SER A 15 -30.88 -20.93 14.29
C SER A 15 -30.40 -19.50 14.10
N ARG A 16 -29.94 -18.86 15.18
CA ARG A 16 -29.40 -17.49 15.17
C ARG A 16 -28.09 -17.42 14.38
N THR A 17 -27.18 -18.38 14.60
CA THR A 17 -25.91 -18.47 13.86
C THR A 17 -26.15 -18.71 12.36
N ARG A 18 -27.10 -19.58 12.01
CA ARG A 18 -27.46 -19.82 10.61
C ARG A 18 -28.08 -18.59 9.94
N TYR A 19 -28.98 -17.90 10.64
CA TYR A 19 -29.59 -16.67 10.16
C TYR A 19 -28.54 -15.57 9.94
N PHE A 20 -27.60 -15.41 10.88
CA PHE A 20 -26.50 -14.46 10.77
C PHE A 20 -25.66 -14.69 9.50
N PHE A 21 -25.19 -15.91 9.27
CA PHE A 21 -24.39 -16.20 8.07
C PHE A 21 -25.19 -16.00 6.78
N ARG A 22 -26.49 -16.38 6.74
CA ARG A 22 -27.35 -16.10 5.58
C ARG A 22 -27.46 -14.59 5.32
N LYS A 23 -27.63 -13.79 6.37
CA LYS A 23 -27.73 -12.33 6.26
C LYS A 23 -26.41 -11.70 5.80
N MET A 24 -25.28 -12.15 6.33
CA MET A 24 -23.96 -11.67 5.96
C MET A 24 -23.58 -12.01 4.51
N ILE A 25 -23.96 -13.21 4.04
CA ILE A 25 -23.80 -13.62 2.64
C ILE A 25 -24.71 -12.79 1.73
N LYS A 26 -25.99 -12.60 2.11
CA LYS A 26 -26.94 -11.78 1.34
C LYS A 26 -26.48 -10.32 1.21
N ASN A 27 -25.86 -9.79 2.25
CA ASN A 27 -25.36 -8.42 2.28
C ASN A 27 -23.98 -8.28 1.61
N GLY A 28 -23.37 -9.37 1.14
CA GLY A 28 -22.07 -9.33 0.46
C GLY A 28 -20.86 -9.09 1.37
N PHE A 29 -21.00 -9.21 2.69
CA PHE A 29 -19.85 -9.11 3.60
C PHE A 29 -19.00 -10.38 3.62
N ILE A 30 -19.61 -11.52 3.28
CA ILE A 30 -18.99 -12.84 3.39
C ILE A 30 -19.32 -13.67 2.14
N GLU A 31 -18.30 -14.28 1.54
CA GLU A 31 -18.44 -15.29 0.50
C GLU A 31 -18.20 -16.69 1.05
N LYS A 32 -19.05 -17.64 0.66
CA LYS A 32 -18.89 -19.06 1.00
C LYS A 32 -18.07 -19.73 -0.10
N ILE A 33 -16.87 -20.19 0.23
CA ILE A 33 -16.02 -20.94 -0.71
C ILE A 33 -16.50 -22.41 -0.72
N PRO A 34 -16.75 -23.01 -1.90
CA PRO A 34 -17.01 -24.45 -1.99
C PRO A 34 -15.73 -25.20 -1.66
N ASN A 35 -15.72 -25.94 -0.55
CA ASN A 35 -14.64 -26.86 -0.21
C ASN A 35 -15.27 -28.19 0.28
N PRO A 36 -14.88 -29.34 -0.30
CA PRO A 36 -15.48 -30.64 0.00
C PRO A 36 -15.36 -31.10 1.46
N TYR A 37 -14.40 -30.59 2.24
CA TYR A 37 -14.15 -31.08 3.61
C TYR A 37 -14.56 -30.08 4.70
N THR A 38 -14.72 -28.79 4.39
CA THR A 38 -14.97 -27.76 5.40
C THR A 38 -15.62 -26.50 4.83
N THR A 39 -16.59 -25.93 5.56
CA THR A 39 -17.13 -24.59 5.24
C THR A 39 -16.05 -23.54 5.45
N HIS A 40 -15.53 -23.02 4.33
CA HIS A 40 -14.60 -21.90 4.28
C HIS A 40 -15.38 -20.63 3.93
N ILE A 41 -15.04 -19.55 4.62
CA ILE A 41 -15.67 -18.24 4.51
C ILE A 41 -14.57 -17.25 4.16
N ARG A 42 -14.76 -16.49 3.08
CA ARG A 42 -13.94 -15.32 2.76
C ARG A 42 -14.68 -14.08 3.22
N ILE A 43 -14.01 -13.22 3.98
CA ILE A 43 -14.54 -11.91 4.34
C ILE A 43 -14.10 -10.95 3.22
N LEU A 44 -15.06 -10.40 2.49
CA LEU A 44 -14.79 -9.39 1.48
C LEU A 44 -14.36 -8.10 2.19
N ASP A 45 -13.38 -7.39 1.64
CA ASP A 45 -12.93 -6.11 2.16
C ASP A 45 -12.50 -6.12 3.64
N TYR A 46 -11.98 -7.26 4.12
CA TYR A 46 -11.50 -7.41 5.51
C TYR A 46 -10.52 -6.31 5.91
N ASP A 47 -9.63 -5.90 5.01
CA ASP A 47 -8.66 -4.85 5.27
C ASP A 47 -9.31 -3.45 5.41
N LEU A 48 -10.43 -3.21 4.72
CA LEU A 48 -11.23 -1.99 4.88
C LEU A 48 -12.06 -2.03 6.18
N LEU A 49 -12.64 -3.18 6.53
CA LEU A 49 -13.42 -3.39 7.75
C LEU A 49 -12.59 -3.29 9.03
N VAL A 50 -11.33 -3.71 8.98
CA VAL A 50 -10.38 -3.60 10.10
C VAL A 50 -9.62 -2.26 10.08
N GLY A 51 -9.90 -1.39 9.11
CA GLY A 51 -9.29 -0.07 9.01
C GLY A 51 -7.80 -0.09 8.67
N LYS A 52 -7.24 -1.22 8.21
CA LYS A 52 -5.82 -1.35 7.86
C LYS A 52 -5.45 -0.42 6.71
N SER A 53 -6.34 -0.22 5.75
CA SER A 53 -6.14 0.71 4.62
C SER A 53 -6.12 2.17 5.09
N ARG A 54 -6.92 2.53 6.11
CA ARG A 54 -6.93 3.87 6.72
C ARG A 54 -5.70 4.11 7.60
N CYS A 55 -5.27 3.07 8.32
CA CYS A 55 -4.03 3.08 9.11
C CYS A 55 -2.77 3.17 8.24
N GLN A 56 -2.76 2.55 7.05
CA GLN A 56 -1.64 2.69 6.11
C GLN A 56 -1.56 4.11 5.52
N ALA A 57 -2.69 4.70 5.13
CA ALA A 57 -2.71 6.09 4.67
C ALA A 57 -2.22 7.06 5.77
N GLN A 58 -2.73 6.90 7.00
CA GLN A 58 -2.28 7.70 8.15
C GLN A 58 -0.84 7.42 8.59
N ARG A 59 -0.34 6.19 8.45
CA ARG A 59 1.08 5.87 8.70
C ARG A 59 1.99 6.52 7.66
N ASN A 60 1.60 6.56 6.39
CA ASN A 60 2.38 7.27 5.37
C ASN A 60 2.37 8.80 5.61
N GLU A 61 1.28 9.35 6.13
CA GLU A 61 1.21 10.76 6.57
C GLU A 61 2.07 11.01 7.83
N ALA A 62 2.09 10.07 8.78
CA ALA A 62 2.87 10.19 10.01
C ALA A 62 4.38 9.86 9.85
N GLU A 63 4.75 9.06 8.85
CA GLU A 63 6.15 8.72 8.52
C GLU A 63 6.80 9.72 7.54
N GLY A 64 6.09 10.78 7.11
CA GLY A 64 6.64 11.78 6.19
C GLY A 64 6.89 11.27 4.77
N THR A 65 6.33 10.12 4.39
CA THR A 65 6.43 9.53 3.05
C THR A 65 5.31 10.01 2.13
N THR A 66 5.03 11.30 2.17
CA THR A 66 4.07 11.96 1.27
C THR A 66 4.75 12.28 -0.07
N PHE A 67 3.94 12.47 -1.12
CA PHE A 67 4.47 12.91 -2.41
C PHE A 67 5.10 14.29 -2.30
N GLU A 68 4.49 15.16 -1.49
CA GLU A 68 4.92 16.52 -1.26
C GLU A 68 6.31 16.56 -0.61
N ALA A 69 6.56 15.72 0.40
CA ALA A 69 7.88 15.60 1.04
C ALA A 69 8.95 15.09 0.05
N PHE A 70 8.62 14.09 -0.78
CA PHE A 70 9.50 13.65 -1.86
C PHE A 70 9.78 14.77 -2.86
N TRP A 71 8.75 15.49 -3.28
CA TRP A 71 8.85 16.55 -4.28
C TRP A 71 9.69 17.72 -3.79
N GLU A 72 9.56 18.08 -2.52
CA GLU A 72 10.39 19.12 -1.91
C GLU A 72 11.84 18.66 -1.81
N LYS A 73 12.11 17.51 -1.16
CA LYS A 73 13.47 17.00 -0.96
C LYS A 73 14.21 16.77 -2.27
N PHE A 74 13.57 16.16 -3.26
CA PHE A 74 14.21 15.89 -4.56
C PHE A 74 14.72 17.17 -5.23
N HIS A 75 13.91 18.23 -5.19
CA HIS A 75 14.25 19.49 -5.82
C HIS A 75 15.20 20.34 -4.98
N GLU A 76 15.21 20.17 -3.66
CA GLU A 76 16.22 20.73 -2.76
C GLU A 76 17.60 20.11 -3.03
N THR A 77 17.71 18.77 -3.05
CA THR A 77 18.99 18.07 -3.29
C THR A 77 19.49 18.29 -4.71
N THR A 78 18.65 18.08 -5.73
CA THR A 78 19.13 18.05 -7.13
C THR A 78 19.19 19.42 -7.79
N GLN A 79 18.59 20.45 -7.18
CA GLN A 79 18.38 21.80 -7.74
C GLN A 79 17.75 21.81 -9.15
N LYS A 80 17.10 20.72 -9.58
CA LYS A 80 16.43 20.66 -10.87
C LYS A 80 15.11 21.45 -10.85
N PRO A 81 14.67 21.98 -12.00
CA PRO A 81 13.38 22.69 -12.07
C PRO A 81 12.19 21.76 -11.84
N LYS A 82 11.16 22.27 -11.15
CA LYS A 82 9.91 21.56 -10.78
C LYS A 82 8.98 21.39 -11.99
N VAL A 83 9.33 20.50 -12.92
CA VAL A 83 8.57 20.26 -14.18
C VAL A 83 7.79 18.94 -14.15
N ASN A 84 6.73 18.85 -14.95
CA ASN A 84 5.96 17.61 -15.16
C ASN A 84 5.36 16.98 -13.87
N ILE A 85 4.88 17.81 -12.94
CA ILE A 85 4.31 17.35 -11.65
C ILE A 85 3.21 16.29 -11.81
N GLY A 86 2.35 16.42 -12.83
CA GLY A 86 1.28 15.44 -13.09
C GLY A 86 1.81 14.05 -13.45
N PHE A 87 2.90 14.01 -14.22
CA PHE A 87 3.56 12.77 -14.60
C PHE A 87 4.30 12.16 -13.39
N ALA A 88 5.04 12.96 -12.62
CA ALA A 88 5.67 12.50 -11.38
C ALA A 88 4.67 11.94 -10.37
N ARG A 89 3.53 12.62 -10.17
CA ARG A 89 2.46 12.16 -9.27
C ARG A 89 1.83 10.85 -9.75
N ARG A 90 1.74 10.63 -11.06
CA ARG A 90 1.28 9.37 -11.64
C ARG A 90 2.26 8.24 -11.36
N GLU A 91 3.56 8.46 -11.55
CA GLU A 91 4.58 7.46 -11.25
C GLU A 91 4.67 7.16 -9.75
N TRP A 92 4.56 8.18 -8.88
CA TRP A 92 4.49 8.02 -7.43
C TRP A 92 3.35 7.09 -6.96
N LYS A 93 2.17 7.22 -7.59
CA LYS A 93 1.01 6.37 -7.28
C LYS A 93 1.24 4.90 -7.61
N LYS A 94 2.14 4.56 -8.55
CA LYS A 94 2.48 3.17 -8.90
C LYS A 94 3.42 2.50 -7.90
N LEU A 95 4.14 3.29 -7.09
CA LEU A 95 5.08 2.78 -6.10
C LEU A 95 4.35 2.24 -4.87
N SER A 96 4.87 1.15 -4.31
CA SER A 96 4.50 0.62 -3.00
C SER A 96 4.96 1.55 -1.87
N ALA A 97 4.43 1.36 -0.66
CA ALA A 97 4.82 2.16 0.51
C ALA A 97 6.33 2.06 0.81
N ASN A 98 6.91 0.87 0.65
CA ASN A 98 8.34 0.66 0.85
C ASN A 98 9.18 1.37 -0.21
N GLU A 99 8.79 1.28 -1.48
CA GLU A 99 9.47 1.98 -2.58
C GLU A 99 9.40 3.50 -2.44
N ARG A 100 8.26 4.04 -1.99
CA ARG A 100 8.13 5.47 -1.69
C ARG A 100 9.11 5.91 -0.61
N ARG A 101 9.22 5.13 0.47
CA ARG A 101 10.18 5.40 1.54
C ARG A 101 11.62 5.37 1.03
N LEU A 102 11.99 4.33 0.28
CA LEU A 102 13.33 4.21 -0.31
C LEU A 102 13.64 5.35 -1.28
N SER A 103 12.67 5.75 -2.11
CA SER A 103 12.81 6.85 -3.06
C SER A 103 13.03 8.21 -2.41
N LEU A 104 12.72 8.37 -1.12
CA LEU A 104 12.93 9.62 -0.38
C LEU A 104 14.27 9.58 0.38
N ILE A 105 14.60 8.44 0.97
CA ILE A 105 15.85 8.25 1.71
C ILE A 105 17.05 8.30 0.76
N ARG A 106 17.00 7.58 -0.36
CA ARG A 106 18.13 7.41 -1.30
C ARG A 106 18.25 8.51 -2.36
N ILE A 107 17.65 9.68 -2.15
CA ILE A 107 17.81 10.83 -3.08
C ILE A 107 19.25 11.35 -3.00
N ASP A 108 19.78 11.47 -1.79
CA ASP A 108 21.11 12.00 -1.54
C ASP A 108 22.16 11.01 -2.06
N ASP A 109 22.04 9.72 -1.72
CA ASP A 109 22.86 8.64 -2.29
C ASP A 109 22.84 8.66 -3.83
N TYR A 110 21.66 8.79 -4.44
CA TYR A 110 21.54 8.88 -5.90
C TYR A 110 22.31 10.10 -6.46
N TYR A 111 22.19 11.25 -5.79
CA TYR A 111 22.82 12.48 -6.24
C TYR A 111 24.34 12.48 -6.05
N ASP A 112 24.83 11.95 -4.94
CA ASP A 112 26.24 11.87 -4.62
C ASP A 112 26.99 10.90 -5.55
N ASN A 113 26.31 9.84 -6.01
CA ASN A 113 26.89 8.85 -6.93
C ASN A 113 26.77 9.24 -8.43
N LEU A 114 26.21 10.41 -8.74
CA LEU A 114 26.20 10.91 -10.11
C LEU A 114 27.59 11.41 -10.50
N THR A 115 28.23 10.71 -11.44
CA THR A 115 29.52 11.13 -12.03
C THR A 115 29.49 12.52 -12.67
N ASN A 116 28.32 12.96 -13.13
CA ASN A 116 28.10 14.31 -13.63
C ASN A 116 26.65 14.76 -13.38
N THR A 117 26.49 15.92 -12.74
CA THR A 117 25.20 16.53 -12.37
C THR A 117 24.29 16.85 -13.57
N ASN A 118 24.85 16.89 -14.79
CA ASN A 118 24.10 17.03 -16.04
C ASN A 118 23.23 15.79 -16.33
N PHE A 119 23.64 14.59 -15.88
CA PHE A 119 22.86 13.36 -16.06
C PHE A 119 21.83 13.11 -14.96
N CYS A 120 21.70 14.04 -14.00
CA CYS A 120 20.67 13.94 -12.98
C CYS A 120 19.28 13.94 -13.63
N LEU A 121 18.52 12.89 -13.34
CA LEU A 121 17.20 12.63 -13.88
C LEU A 121 16.19 13.67 -13.38
N GLN A 122 15.13 13.88 -14.15
CA GLN A 122 13.95 14.58 -13.64
C GLN A 122 13.26 13.69 -12.59
N ALA A 123 12.60 14.30 -11.61
CA ALA A 123 11.89 13.60 -10.53
C ALA A 123 10.99 12.47 -11.04
N SER A 124 10.26 12.70 -12.13
CA SER A 124 9.41 11.66 -12.71
C SER A 124 10.18 10.49 -13.32
N ARG A 125 11.34 10.74 -13.94
CA ARG A 125 12.19 9.69 -14.51
C ARG A 125 12.92 8.91 -13.41
N TYR A 126 13.32 9.60 -12.35
CA TYR A 126 13.86 8.98 -11.14
C TYR A 126 12.88 7.95 -10.57
N LEU A 127 11.60 8.32 -10.44
CA LEU A 127 10.55 7.41 -9.97
C LEU A 127 10.23 6.30 -10.98
N SER A 128 10.12 6.62 -12.29
CA SER A 128 9.75 5.62 -13.31
C SER A 128 10.82 4.55 -13.51
N ASN A 129 12.09 4.96 -13.47
CA ASN A 129 13.22 4.07 -13.65
C ASN A 129 13.59 3.34 -12.34
N LYS A 130 12.96 3.73 -11.22
CA LYS A 130 13.30 3.25 -9.88
C LYS A 130 14.80 3.39 -9.58
N ALA A 131 15.41 4.51 -9.94
CA ALA A 131 16.84 4.76 -9.76
C ALA A 131 17.29 4.68 -8.29
N PHE A 132 16.35 4.81 -7.34
CA PHE A 132 16.61 4.56 -5.91
C PHE A 132 16.92 3.09 -5.56
N LEU A 133 16.73 2.15 -6.49
CA LEU A 133 17.10 0.74 -6.32
C LEU A 133 18.48 0.40 -6.87
N ASP A 134 19.13 1.33 -7.57
CA ASP A 134 20.46 1.11 -8.10
C ASP A 134 21.44 0.83 -6.94
N GLU A 135 22.36 -0.11 -7.18
CA GLU A 135 23.45 -0.42 -6.26
C GLU A 135 24.61 0.52 -6.56
N TYR A 136 24.95 1.36 -5.59
CA TYR A 136 26.12 2.22 -5.66
C TYR A 136 27.21 1.62 -4.76
N ASP A 137 28.31 1.20 -5.37
CA ASP A 137 29.49 0.71 -4.65
C ASP A 137 30.17 1.89 -3.94
N TYR A 138 30.42 1.74 -2.64
CA TYR A 138 31.03 2.74 -1.75
C TYR A 138 32.56 2.58 -1.67
#